data_AF-G9D4B1-F1
#
_entry.id   AF-G9D4B1-F1
#
_cell.length_a   1.000
_cell.length_b   1.000
_cell.length_c   1.000
_cell.angle_alpha   90.00
_cell.angle_beta   90.00
_cell.angle_gamma   90.00
#
_symmetry.space_group_name_H-M   'P 1'
#
loop_
_entity.id
_entity.type
_entity.pdbx_description
1 polymer ?
#
loop_
_entity_poly.entity_id
_entity_poly.type
_entity_poly.pdbx_seq_one_letter_code
_entity_poly.pdbx_strand_id
1 'polypeptide(L)'
;RDTLRTKYIYEFGFDQGVVAFAQSGRIGLFEKSVTIPVVVPICSRLTFVRVEVNDFISKPKVKFNQRLSSVIINFNTWQYSVSSYVVVAKAIPYDNSC
;
A
#
# COMPACT_ATOMS: atom_id res chain seq x y z
N ARG A 1 -20.67 -13.82 15.31
CA ARG A 1 -19.81 -14.62 14.41
C ARG A 1 -18.63 -13.74 14.05
N ASP A 2 -17.56 -13.79 14.84
CA ASP A 2 -16.33 -13.06 14.54
C ASP A 2 -15.66 -13.75 13.36
N THR A 3 -15.82 -13.16 12.18
CA THR A 3 -15.07 -13.55 10.99
C THR A 3 -13.61 -13.18 11.25
N LEU A 4 -12.72 -14.18 11.21
CA LEU A 4 -11.27 -14.05 11.33
C LEU A 4 -10.73 -13.11 10.24
N ARG A 5 -10.80 -11.80 10.48
CA ARG A 5 -10.20 -10.78 9.62
C ARG A 5 -8.69 -10.84 9.85
N THR A 6 -7.95 -11.30 8.85
CA THR A 6 -6.49 -11.32 8.95
C THR A 6 -5.95 -10.00 8.39
N LYS A 7 -5.31 -9.23 9.26
CA LYS A 7 -4.64 -7.99 8.88
C LYS A 7 -3.20 -8.31 8.50
N TYR A 8 -2.85 -8.04 7.25
CA TYR A 8 -1.48 -8.14 6.75
C TYR A 8 -0.88 -6.75 6.63
N ILE A 9 0.30 -6.55 7.22
CA ILE A 9 1.03 -5.30 7.17
C ILE A 9 2.33 -5.54 6.39
N TYR A 10 2.58 -4.67 5.42
CA TYR A 10 3.79 -4.65 4.61
C TYR A 10 4.42 -3.27 4.71
N GLU A 11 5.70 -3.25 5.05
CA GLU A 11 6.46 -2.02 5.21
C GLU A 11 7.67 -2.07 4.27
N PHE A 12 7.88 -0.97 3.56
CA PHE A 12 8.98 -0.79 2.63
C PHE A 12 9.73 0.50 3.00
N GLY A 13 11.05 0.42 3.14
CA GLY A 13 11.89 1.56 3.48
C GLY A 13 12.02 1.79 4.99
N PHE A 14 12.29 3.03 5.39
CA PHE A 14 12.53 3.43 6.77
C PHE A 14 11.48 4.45 7.20
N ASP A 15 10.84 4.21 8.34
CA ASP A 15 9.83 5.13 8.90
C ASP A 15 10.49 6.44 9.36
N GLN A 16 10.62 7.38 8.42
CA GLN A 16 11.17 8.71 8.62
C GLN A 16 10.39 9.74 7.80
N GLY A 17 10.22 10.94 8.33
CA GLY A 17 9.51 12.03 7.66
C GLY A 17 8.02 12.10 7.99
N VAL A 18 7.30 12.85 7.17
CA VAL A 18 5.87 13.16 7.37
C VAL A 18 5.01 12.36 6.40
N VAL A 19 3.77 12.06 6.80
CA VAL A 19 2.81 11.39 5.92
C VAL A 19 2.51 12.30 4.72
N ALA A 20 2.97 11.85 3.56
CA ALA A 20 2.85 12.58 2.31
C ALA A 20 1.70 12.06 1.44
N PHE A 21 1.33 10.79 1.63
CA PHE A 21 0.27 10.14 0.89
C PHE A 21 -0.49 9.17 1.79
N ALA A 22 -1.81 9.21 1.73
CA ALA A 22 -2.67 8.23 2.38
C ALA A 22 -3.85 7.94 1.47
N GLN A 23 -3.99 6.68 1.06
CA GLN A 23 -5.14 6.22 0.28
C GLN A 23 -5.69 4.95 0.89
N SER A 24 -7.01 4.86 0.95
CA SER A 24 -7.70 3.62 1.30
C SER A 24 -8.64 3.24 0.18
N GLY A 25 -8.89 1.95 0.04
CA GLY A 25 -9.76 1.43 -0.99
C GLY A 25 -10.32 0.07 -0.63
N ARG A 26 -11.29 -0.34 -1.44
CA ARG A 26 -11.88 -1.67 -1.39
C ARG A 26 -11.54 -2.38 -2.68
N ILE A 27 -11.40 -3.70 -2.57
CA ILE A 27 -11.14 -4.61 -3.68
C ILE A 27 -12.40 -5.45 -3.84
N GLY A 28 -12.97 -5.41 -5.04
CA GLY A 28 -14.11 -6.22 -5.42
C GLY A 28 -13.76 -7.70 -5.57
N LEU A 29 -14.78 -8.55 -5.63
CA LEU A 29 -14.66 -10.02 -5.70
C LEU A 29 -13.91 -10.55 -6.94
N PHE A 30 -13.69 -9.72 -7.96
CA PHE A 30 -13.02 -10.11 -9.21
C PHE A 30 -11.72 -9.34 -9.48
N GLU A 31 -11.35 -8.41 -8.60
CA GLU A 31 -10.15 -7.59 -8.75
C GLU A 31 -8.93 -8.32 -8.20
N LYS A 32 -8.21 -9.01 -9.08
CA LYS A 32 -7.04 -9.84 -8.72
C LYS A 32 -5.77 -9.03 -8.45
N SER A 33 -5.70 -7.79 -8.96
CA SER A 33 -4.54 -6.92 -8.79
C SER A 33 -5.01 -5.47 -8.71
N VAL A 34 -4.42 -4.72 -7.78
CA VAL A 34 -4.63 -3.28 -7.66
C VAL A 34 -3.26 -2.60 -7.70
N THR A 35 -3.14 -1.62 -8.59
CA THR A 35 -1.96 -0.76 -8.68
C THR A 35 -2.33 0.63 -8.18
N ILE A 36 -1.59 1.09 -7.18
CA ILE A 36 -1.84 2.33 -6.47
C ILE A 36 -0.62 3.24 -6.71
N PRO A 37 -0.77 4.30 -7.51
CA PRO A 37 0.30 5.27 -7.71
C PRO A 37 0.51 6.05 -6.42
N VAL A 38 1.70 5.99 -5.85
CA VAL A 38 2.09 6.76 -4.67
C VAL A 38 2.61 8.11 -5.14
N VAL A 39 1.77 9.12 -5.03
CA VAL A 39 2.13 10.49 -5.39
C VAL A 39 2.69 11.19 -4.16
N VAL A 40 3.95 11.62 -4.23
CA VAL A 40 4.61 12.43 -3.21
C VAL A 40 4.75 13.88 -3.67
N PRO A 41 4.78 14.86 -2.75
CA PRO A 41 5.02 16.25 -3.09
C PRO A 41 6.33 16.45 -3.87
N ILE A 42 6.35 17.51 -4.69
CA ILE A 42 7.56 17.96 -5.40
C ILE A 42 8.66 18.25 -4.35
N CYS A 43 9.91 17.95 -4.68
CA CYS A 43 11.05 18.10 -3.77
C CYS A 43 10.96 17.27 -2.49
N SER A 44 10.31 16.12 -2.56
CA SER A 44 10.28 15.18 -1.44
C SER A 44 10.80 13.82 -1.86
N ARG A 45 11.58 13.18 -1.00
CA ARG A 45 12.02 11.80 -1.18
C ARG A 45 11.10 10.88 -0.41
N LEU A 46 10.51 9.90 -1.10
CA LEU A 46 9.77 8.82 -0.44
C LEU A 46 10.73 7.97 0.40
N THR A 47 10.43 7.84 1.68
CA THR A 47 11.26 7.12 2.66
C THR A 47 10.58 5.87 3.19
N PHE A 48 9.26 5.90 3.29
CA PHE A 48 8.47 4.83 3.88
C PHE A 48 7.18 4.59 3.10
N VAL A 49 6.85 3.32 2.91
CA VAL A 49 5.54 2.90 2.42
C VAL A 49 5.03 1.78 3.30
N ARG A 50 3.88 2.01 3.94
CA ARG A 50 3.14 1.01 4.69
C ARG A 50 1.86 0.67 3.95
N VAL A 51 1.66 -0.62 3.73
CA VAL A 51 0.47 -1.16 3.07
C VAL A 51 -0.17 -2.12 4.04
N GLU A 52 -1.37 -1.75 4.47
CA GLU A 52 -2.24 -2.59 5.26
C GLU A 52 -3.27 -3.20 4.35
N VAL A 53 -3.39 -4.52 4.38
CA VAL A 53 -4.42 -5.25 3.65
C VAL A 53 -5.20 -6.09 4.64
N ASN A 54 -6.50 -5.83 4.73
CA ASN A 54 -7.43 -6.67 5.45
C ASN A 54 -8.00 -7.65 4.45
N ASP A 55 -7.59 -8.92 4.56
CA ASP A 55 -8.03 -10.02 3.72
C ASP A 55 -8.59 -11.15 4.59
N PHE A 56 -9.47 -11.93 4.00
CA PHE A 56 -10.21 -13.00 4.67
C PHE A 56 -9.58 -14.37 4.47
N ILE A 57 -8.91 -14.63 3.34
CA ILE A 57 -8.55 -16.00 2.93
C ILE A 57 -7.06 -16.20 2.68
N SER A 58 -6.41 -15.25 2.01
CA SER A 58 -5.05 -15.47 1.52
C SER A 58 -4.13 -14.31 1.85
N LYS A 59 -2.86 -14.61 2.12
CA LYS A 59 -1.84 -13.57 2.27
C LYS A 59 -1.60 -12.90 0.91
N PRO A 60 -1.91 -11.60 0.76
CA PRO A 60 -1.72 -10.91 -0.50
C PRO A 60 -0.23 -10.65 -0.75
N LYS A 61 0.20 -10.64 -2.01
CA LYS A 61 1.57 -10.28 -2.38
C LYS A 61 1.62 -8.79 -2.69
N VAL A 62 2.14 -8.01 -1.76
CA VAL A 62 2.39 -6.58 -1.96
C VAL A 62 3.81 -6.39 -2.48
N LYS A 63 3.96 -5.60 -3.54
CA LYS A 63 5.25 -5.16 -4.08
C LYS A 63 5.24 -3.65 -4.22
N PHE A 64 6.38 -3.02 -3.92
CA PHE A 64 6.58 -1.61 -4.22
C PHE A 64 7.50 -1.46 -5.43
N ASN A 65 7.01 -0.82 -6.49
CA ASN A 65 7.79 -0.49 -7.67
C ASN A 65 8.37 0.92 -7.50
N GLN A 66 9.66 0.99 -7.17
CA GLN A 66 10.38 2.25 -6.99
C GLN A 66 10.48 3.09 -8.28
N ARG A 67 10.57 2.46 -9.45
CA ARG A 67 10.69 3.19 -10.73
C ARG A 67 9.42 3.92 -11.11
N LEU A 68 8.27 3.31 -10.83
CA LEU A 68 6.96 3.87 -11.11
C LEU A 68 6.31 4.51 -9.87
N SER A 69 7.03 4.56 -8.74
CA SER A 69 6.50 4.96 -7.42
C SER A 69 5.10 4.39 -7.16
N SER A 70 4.92 3.10 -7.36
CA SER A 70 3.59 2.47 -7.33
C SER A 70 3.57 1.23 -6.46
N VAL A 71 2.55 1.09 -5.63
CA VAL A 71 2.27 -0.12 -4.84
C VAL A 71 1.40 -1.04 -5.67
N ILE A 72 1.84 -2.28 -5.85
CA ILE A 72 1.09 -3.31 -6.56
C ILE A 72 0.70 -4.37 -5.53
N ILE A 73 -0.60 -4.51 -5.32
CA ILE A 73 -1.18 -5.53 -4.44
C ILE A 73 -1.75 -6.62 -5.33
N ASN A 74 -1.14 -7.81 -5.29
CA ASN A 74 -1.60 -8.97 -6.05
C ASN A 74 -2.25 -9.98 -5.11
N PHE A 75 -3.44 -10.41 -5.49
CA PHE A 75 -4.20 -11.42 -4.76
C PHE A 75 -4.20 -12.74 -5.53
N ASN A 76 -4.29 -13.85 -4.79
CA ASN A 76 -4.43 -15.15 -5.43
C ASN A 76 -5.84 -15.28 -6.03
N THR A 77 -5.95 -16.03 -7.12
CA THR A 77 -7.16 -16.23 -7.92
C THR A 77 -8.38 -16.78 -7.18
N TRP A 78 -8.20 -17.26 -5.94
CA TRP A 78 -9.23 -17.84 -5.08
C TRP A 78 -9.81 -16.85 -4.07
N GLN A 79 -9.61 -15.54 -4.26
CA GLN A 79 -10.13 -14.54 -3.35
C GLN A 79 -11.62 -14.28 -3.61
N TYR A 80 -12.49 -15.05 -2.96
CA TYR A 80 -13.95 -14.91 -3.01
C TYR A 80 -14.49 -13.92 -1.95
N SER A 81 -13.69 -12.97 -1.48
CA SER A 81 -14.07 -12.01 -0.42
C SER A 81 -13.73 -10.58 -0.79
N VAL A 82 -14.58 -9.65 -0.35
CA VAL A 82 -14.28 -8.22 -0.38
C VAL A 82 -13.15 -7.94 0.60
N SER A 83 -12.08 -7.33 0.10
CA SER A 83 -10.91 -6.94 0.89
C SER A 83 -10.78 -5.43 0.92
N SER A 84 -10.13 -4.90 1.94
CA SER A 84 -9.85 -3.47 2.06
C SER A 84 -8.37 -3.24 2.24
N TYR A 85 -7.85 -2.18 1.64
CA TYR A 85 -6.46 -1.79 1.81
C TYR A 85 -6.34 -0.34 2.28
N VAL A 86 -5.25 -0.07 2.97
CA VAL A 86 -4.81 1.26 3.35
C VAL A 86 -3.33 1.36 3.01
N VAL A 87 -2.97 2.31 2.15
CA VAL A 87 -1.60 2.66 1.81
C VAL A 87 -1.28 3.99 2.46
N VAL A 88 -0.21 4.03 3.25
CA VAL A 88 0.34 5.23 3.85
C VAL A 88 1.78 5.35 3.40
N ALA A 89 2.15 6.50 2.84
CA ALA A 89 3.50 6.79 2.41
C ALA A 89 4.01 8.02 3.15
N LYS A 90 5.25 7.94 3.64
CA LYS A 90 5.95 9.07 4.26
C LYS A 90 7.09 9.53 3.36
N ALA A 91 7.29 10.83 3.34
CA ALA A 91 8.37 11.46 2.60
C ALA A 91 9.05 12.53 3.45
N ILE A 92 10.30 12.83 3.11
CA ILE A 92 11.08 13.92 3.70
C ILE A 92 11.33 14.95 2.60
N PRO A 93 11.10 16.25 2.86
CA PRO A 93 11.48 17.30 1.92
C PRO A 93 13.00 17.32 1.72
N TYR A 94 13.47 17.57 0.51
CA TYR A 94 14.89 17.82 0.27
C TYR A 94 15.28 19.15 0.92
N ASP A 95 16.36 19.12 1.69
CA ASP A 95 16.76 20.23 2.57
C ASP A 95 17.26 21.46 1.80
N ASN A 96 17.70 21.34 0.53
CA ASN A 96 18.38 22.46 -0.13
C ASN A 96 18.32 22.61 -1.65
N SER A 97 17.61 21.77 -2.40
CA SER A 97 17.23 22.03 -3.79
C SER A 97 16.49 20.84 -4.39
N CYS A 98 15.34 21.11 -4.99
CA CYS A 98 15.11 20.57 -6.32
C CYS A 98 15.89 21.43 -7.32
#